data_AF-A0A353VD84-F1
#
_entry.id   AF-A0A353VD84-F1
#
_cell.length_a   1.000
_cell.length_b   1.000
_cell.length_c   1.000
_cell.angle_alpha   90.00
_cell.angle_beta   90.00
_cell.angle_gamma   90.00
#
_symmetry.space_group_name_H-M   'P 1'
#
loop_
_entity.id
_entity.type
_entity.pdbx_description
1 polymer ?
#
loop_
_entity_poly.entity_id
_entity_poly.type
_entity_poly.pdbx_seq_one_letter_code
_entity_poly.pdbx_strand_id
1 'polypeptide(L)'
;MQVVRDDSRYGDKESVFITQSQAKAAADIAHVSYRAIRPLGGRGFLLDLTPFVQKEGGAKYLAQWDAAALEMCRYKGKLYCLPDDLNPLVLMYNTQHFREVGLDPGKPPTT
;
A
#
# COMPACT_ATOMS: atom_id res chain seq x y z
N MET A 1 24.04 2.56 10.49
CA MET A 1 23.12 1.71 9.71
C MET A 1 23.22 2.14 8.25
N GLN A 2 23.42 1.21 7.32
CA GLN A 2 23.47 1.49 5.89
C GLN A 2 22.20 0.95 5.24
N VAL A 3 21.57 1.73 4.36
CA VAL A 3 20.44 1.29 3.54
C VAL A 3 21.00 0.85 2.19
N VAL A 4 20.68 -0.39 1.79
CA VAL A 4 21.03 -0.92 0.47
C VAL A 4 19.72 -1.17 -0.28
N ARG A 5 19.65 -0.67 -1.52
CA ARG A 5 18.45 -0.76 -2.34
C ARG A 5 18.47 -2.04 -3.18
N ASP A 6 17.34 -2.74 -3.20
CA ASP A 6 17.05 -3.73 -4.23
C ASP A 6 16.49 -3.00 -5.47
N ASP A 7 17.18 -3.12 -6.60
CA ASP A 7 16.84 -2.46 -7.87
C ASP A 7 15.92 -3.30 -8.78
N SER A 8 15.25 -4.31 -8.21
CA SER A 8 14.23 -5.09 -8.92
C SER A 8 13.17 -4.19 -9.55
N ARG A 9 12.75 -4.57 -10.77
CA ARG A 9 11.72 -3.85 -11.52
C ARG A 9 10.42 -3.83 -10.72
N TYR A 10 9.65 -2.76 -10.88
CA TYR A 10 8.37 -2.60 -10.19
C TYR A 10 7.44 -3.82 -10.32
N GLY A 11 7.31 -4.37 -11.54
CA GLY A 11 6.46 -5.54 -11.80
C GLY A 11 6.95 -6.85 -11.19
N ASP A 12 8.21 -6.93 -10.75
CA ASP A 12 8.83 -8.15 -10.22
C ASP A 12 8.99 -8.13 -8.70
N LYS A 13 8.76 -6.98 -8.03
CA LYS A 13 9.08 -6.81 -6.60
C LYS A 13 8.48 -7.89 -5.70
N GLU A 14 7.22 -8.25 -5.94
CA GLU A 14 6.53 -9.23 -5.10
C GLU A 14 7.05 -10.66 -5.33
N SER A 15 7.31 -11.04 -6.59
CA SER A 15 7.84 -12.38 -6.91
C SER A 15 9.29 -12.54 -6.43
N VAL A 16 10.10 -11.49 -6.55
CA VAL A 16 11.45 -11.43 -5.98
C VAL A 16 11.41 -11.55 -4.46
N PHE A 17 10.60 -10.73 -3.78
CA PHE A 17 10.47 -10.76 -2.32
C PHE A 17 10.00 -12.12 -1.80
N ILE A 18 9.06 -12.77 -2.49
CA ILE A 18 8.59 -14.13 -2.15
C ILE A 18 9.73 -15.13 -2.28
N THR A 19 10.47 -15.10 -3.37
CA THR A 19 11.59 -16.02 -3.63
C THR A 19 12.69 -15.85 -2.60
N GLN A 20 13.09 -14.61 -2.32
CA GLN A 20 14.09 -14.28 -1.31
C GLN A 20 13.63 -14.69 0.09
N SER A 21 12.33 -14.51 0.42
CA SER A 21 11.76 -14.90 1.72
C SER A 21 11.85 -16.41 1.95
N GLN A 22 11.55 -17.22 0.92
CA GLN A 22 11.73 -18.68 0.96
C GLN A 22 13.20 -19.08 1.17
N ALA A 23 14.11 -18.33 0.54
CA ALA A 23 15.55 -18.52 0.70
C ALA A 23 16.13 -17.93 2.00
N LYS A 24 15.31 -17.28 2.85
CA LYS A 24 15.73 -16.55 4.05
C LYS A 24 16.77 -15.45 3.77
N ALA A 25 16.63 -14.80 2.61
CA ALA A 25 17.50 -13.74 2.12
C ALA A 25 16.69 -12.51 1.65
N ALA A 26 15.44 -12.38 2.10
CA ALA A 26 14.59 -11.23 1.79
C ALA A 26 15.13 -9.93 2.38
N ALA A 27 14.84 -8.82 1.69
CA ALA A 27 15.08 -7.49 2.22
C ALA A 27 14.37 -7.27 3.55
N ASP A 28 14.98 -6.48 4.44
CA ASP A 28 14.40 -6.14 5.74
C ASP A 28 13.11 -5.31 5.62
N ILE A 29 13.04 -4.46 4.60
CA ILE A 29 11.89 -3.59 4.30
C ILE A 29 11.52 -3.79 2.84
N ALA A 30 10.25 -4.11 2.58
CA ALA A 30 9.72 -4.28 1.23
C ALA A 30 8.55 -3.33 0.98
N HIS A 31 8.59 -2.66 -0.17
CA HIS A 31 7.44 -1.93 -0.70
C HIS A 31 6.69 -2.84 -1.67
N VAL A 32 5.48 -3.25 -1.28
CA VAL A 32 4.60 -4.18 -2.01
C VAL A 32 3.21 -3.58 -2.15
N SER A 33 2.39 -4.11 -3.06
CA SER A 33 0.98 -3.75 -3.12
C SER A 33 0.28 -4.14 -1.83
N TYR A 34 -0.70 -3.35 -1.39
CA TYR A 34 -1.60 -3.73 -0.29
C TYR A 34 -2.27 -5.10 -0.52
N ARG A 35 -2.46 -5.50 -1.80
CA ARG A 35 -3.02 -6.80 -2.19
C ARG A 35 -2.16 -7.97 -1.73
N ALA A 36 -0.85 -7.77 -1.56
CA ALA A 36 0.09 -8.81 -1.14
C ALA A 36 0.13 -9.01 0.38
N ILE A 37 -0.40 -8.10 1.20
CA ILE A 37 -0.28 -8.16 2.66
C ILE A 37 -0.89 -9.44 3.24
N ARG A 38 -2.10 -9.80 2.79
CA ARG A 38 -2.79 -11.02 3.26
C ARG A 38 -2.05 -12.31 2.86
N PRO A 39 -1.68 -12.55 1.59
CA PRO A 39 -0.95 -13.77 1.22
C PRO A 39 0.44 -13.84 1.84
N LEU A 40 1.17 -12.73 1.95
CA LEU A 40 2.50 -12.72 2.60
C LEU A 40 2.41 -12.95 4.11
N GLY A 41 1.47 -12.28 4.78
CA GLY A 41 1.19 -12.50 6.20
C GLY A 41 0.74 -13.94 6.49
N GLY A 42 -0.08 -14.53 5.62
CA GLY A 42 -0.50 -15.94 5.72
C GLY A 42 0.64 -16.95 5.60
N ARG A 43 1.73 -16.59 4.89
CA ARG A 43 2.95 -17.39 4.76
C ARG A 43 3.98 -17.12 5.86
N GLY A 44 3.72 -16.16 6.75
CA GLY A 44 4.67 -15.75 7.78
C GLY A 44 5.88 -14.97 7.25
N PHE A 45 5.76 -14.36 6.06
CA PHE A 45 6.85 -13.57 5.47
C PHE A 45 6.89 -12.12 5.97
N LEU A 46 5.87 -11.67 6.70
CA LEU A 46 5.77 -10.32 7.25
C LEU A 46 5.88 -10.33 8.77
N LEU A 47 6.59 -9.35 9.30
CA LEU A 47 6.69 -9.10 10.74
C LEU A 47 5.38 -8.48 11.25
N ASP A 48 4.87 -8.99 12.37
CA ASP A 48 3.78 -8.35 13.11
C ASP A 48 4.27 -7.02 13.71
N LEU A 49 3.81 -5.90 13.16
CA LEU A 49 4.20 -4.55 13.57
C LEU A 49 3.41 -4.06 14.79
N THR A 50 2.38 -4.79 15.22
CA THR A 50 1.49 -4.37 16.33
C THR A 50 2.26 -4.04 17.61
N PRO A 51 3.25 -4.84 18.08
CA PRO A 51 3.99 -4.52 19.30
C PRO A 51 4.85 -3.25 19.17
N PHE A 52 5.40 -3.00 17.98
CA PHE A 52 6.23 -1.83 17.70
C PHE A 52 5.37 -0.57 17.70
N VAL A 53 4.23 -0.61 17.04
CA VAL A 53 3.26 0.50 17.05
C VAL A 53 2.77 0.80 18.45
N GLN A 54 2.48 -0.21 19.27
CA GLN A 54 2.07 0.01 20.66
C GLN A 54 3.16 0.73 21.48
N LYS A 55 4.43 0.36 21.27
CA LYS A 55 5.56 1.03 21.91
C LYS A 55 5.68 2.51 21.51
N GLU A 56 5.34 2.84 20.27
CA GLU A 56 5.37 4.22 19.73
C GLU A 56 4.10 5.04 20.07
N GLY A 57 3.20 4.53 20.93
CA GLY A 57 2.00 5.25 21.36
C GLY A 57 0.71 4.79 20.68
N GLY A 58 0.72 3.65 20.00
CA GLY A 58 -0.47 2.93 19.56
C GLY A 58 -1.34 3.74 18.60
N ALA A 59 -2.61 3.92 18.96
CA ALA A 59 -3.57 4.66 18.14
C ALA A 59 -3.13 6.10 17.85
N LYS A 60 -2.43 6.76 18.79
CA LYS A 60 -1.91 8.12 18.58
C LYS A 60 -0.86 8.14 17.48
N TYR A 61 0.01 7.14 17.43
CA TYR A 61 0.99 6.98 16.35
C TYR A 61 0.29 6.70 15.02
N LEU A 62 -0.75 5.86 15.02
CA LEU A 62 -1.48 5.52 13.79
C LEU A 62 -2.37 6.65 13.26
N ALA A 63 -2.72 7.64 14.08
CA ALA A 63 -3.62 8.74 13.69
C ALA A 63 -3.09 9.64 12.57
N GLN A 64 -1.82 9.48 12.17
CA GLN A 64 -1.24 10.18 11.02
C GLN A 64 -1.65 9.58 9.66
N TRP A 65 -2.23 8.37 9.65
CA TRP A 65 -2.74 7.72 8.43
C TRP A 65 -4.26 7.69 8.39
N ASP A 66 -4.80 7.67 7.18
CA ASP A 66 -6.22 7.38 6.94
C ASP A 66 -6.61 5.98 7.46
N ALA A 67 -7.82 5.88 8.02
CA ALA A 67 -8.30 4.64 8.62
C ALA A 67 -8.51 3.51 7.60
N ALA A 68 -9.03 3.82 6.40
CA ALA A 68 -9.23 2.82 5.36
C ALA A 68 -7.88 2.31 4.84
N ALA A 69 -6.89 3.20 4.73
CA ALA A 69 -5.51 2.82 4.40
C ALA A 69 -4.90 1.84 5.41
N LEU A 70 -5.06 2.12 6.70
CA LEU A 70 -4.57 1.25 7.76
C LEU A 70 -5.25 -0.13 7.76
N GLU A 71 -6.54 -0.20 7.45
CA GLU A 71 -7.26 -1.47 7.37
C GLU A 71 -6.73 -2.38 6.25
N MET A 72 -6.22 -1.81 5.15
CA MET A 72 -5.55 -2.60 4.11
C MET A 72 -4.26 -3.26 4.61
N CYS A 73 -3.61 -2.69 5.64
CA CYS A 73 -2.43 -3.26 6.29
C CYS A 73 -2.74 -4.31 7.35
N ARG A 74 -4.02 -4.58 7.64
CA ARG A 74 -4.43 -5.55 8.67
C ARG A 74 -4.70 -6.93 8.10
N TYR A 75 -4.21 -7.93 8.83
CA TYR A 75 -4.53 -9.34 8.58
C TYR A 75 -4.70 -10.07 9.92
N LYS A 76 -5.80 -10.81 10.09
CA LYS A 76 -6.14 -11.53 11.34
C LYS A 76 -5.99 -10.66 12.61
N GLY A 77 -6.46 -9.41 12.55
CA GLY A 77 -6.44 -8.46 13.67
C GLY A 77 -5.08 -7.83 13.98
N LYS A 78 -4.02 -8.17 13.25
CA LYS A 78 -2.66 -7.65 13.43
C LYS A 78 -2.27 -6.74 12.27
N LEU A 79 -1.34 -5.82 12.55
CA LEU A 79 -0.81 -4.88 11.56
C LEU A 79 0.48 -5.44 10.94
N TYR A 80 0.57 -5.51 9.61
CA TYR A 80 1.73 -6.07 8.90
C TYR A 80 2.37 -5.11 7.90
N CYS A 81 1.84 -3.90 7.75
CA CYS A 81 2.50 -2.80 7.04
C CYS A 81 2.11 -1.43 7.62
N LEU A 82 2.82 -0.41 7.14
CA LEU A 82 2.41 0.98 7.25
C LEU A 82 2.11 1.50 5.84
N PRO A 83 1.03 2.29 5.63
CA PRO A 83 0.75 2.85 4.31
C PRO A 83 1.84 3.83 3.86
N ASP A 84 2.24 3.75 2.59
CA ASP A 84 3.19 4.67 1.93
C ASP A 84 2.41 5.66 1.05
N ASP A 85 1.77 5.16 -0.02
CA ASP A 85 0.91 5.94 -0.90
C ASP A 85 -0.48 5.30 -1.10
N LEU A 86 -1.43 6.12 -1.55
CA LEU A 86 -2.77 5.71 -1.95
C LEU A 86 -3.09 6.32 -3.30
N ASN A 87 -3.50 5.48 -4.24
CA ASN A 87 -3.83 5.90 -5.60
C ASN A 87 -5.27 5.51 -5.94
N PRO A 88 -6.28 6.26 -5.47
CA PRO A 88 -7.67 5.97 -5.78
C PRO A 88 -7.94 6.16 -7.27
N LEU A 89 -8.76 5.27 -7.84
CA LEU A 89 -9.26 5.44 -9.20
C LEU A 89 -10.25 6.60 -9.22
N VAL A 90 -10.03 7.54 -10.13
CA VAL A 90 -10.91 8.70 -10.36
C VAL A 90 -11.22 8.82 -11.85
N LEU A 91 -12.39 9.39 -12.17
CA LEU A 91 -12.73 9.73 -13.54
C LEU A 91 -12.02 11.03 -13.94
N MET A 92 -10.99 10.91 -14.78
CA MET A 92 -10.41 12.05 -15.48
C MET A 92 -11.16 12.25 -16.80
N TYR A 93 -11.58 13.47 -17.09
CA TYR A 93 -12.30 13.81 -18.32
C TYR A 93 -11.77 15.11 -18.93
N ASN A 94 -11.88 15.23 -20.25
CA ASN A 94 -11.42 16.40 -20.97
C ASN A 94 -12.49 17.51 -20.92
N THR A 95 -12.22 18.57 -20.16
CA THR A 95 -13.16 19.69 -20.00
C THR A 95 -13.35 20.51 -21.28
N GLN A 96 -12.40 20.49 -22.22
CA GLN A 96 -12.53 21.16 -23.50
C GLN A 96 -13.54 20.44 -24.39
N HIS A 97 -13.45 19.12 -24.50
CA HIS A 97 -14.41 18.34 -25.30
C HIS A 97 -15.83 18.43 -24.76
N PHE A 98 -16.01 18.57 -23.44
CA PHE A 98 -17.32 18.86 -22.86
C PHE A 98 -17.92 20.15 -23.45
N ARG A 99 -17.14 21.25 -23.46
CA ARG A 99 -17.60 22.53 -24.02
C ARG A 99 -17.88 22.46 -25.52
N GLU A 100 -17.05 21.75 -26.29
CA GLU A 100 -17.19 21.61 -27.74
C GLU A 100 -18.53 20.98 -28.16
N VAL A 101 -19.07 20.09 -27.33
CA VAL A 101 -20.38 19.44 -27.57
C VAL A 101 -21.52 20.05 -26.73
N GLY A 102 -21.28 21.20 -26.10
CA GLY A 102 -22.30 21.94 -25.33
C GLY A 102 -22.58 21.40 -23.92
N LEU A 103 -21.72 20.54 -23.38
CA LEU A 103 -21.82 20.04 -22.00
C LEU A 103 -21.14 20.99 -21.00
N ASP A 104 -21.65 21.00 -19.77
CA ASP A 104 -21.11 21.78 -18.65
C ASP A 104 -19.95 21.01 -17.98
N PRO A 105 -18.69 21.47 -18.08
CA PRO A 105 -17.55 20.81 -17.45
C PRO A 105 -17.58 20.87 -15.91
N GLY A 106 -18.44 21.71 -15.29
CA GLY A 106 -18.68 21.70 -13.85
C GLY A 106 -19.63 20.60 -13.39
N LYS A 107 -20.25 19.86 -14.33
CA LYS A 107 -21.22 18.78 -14.07
C LYS A 107 -20.78 17.47 -14.74
N PRO A 108 -19.75 16.79 -14.20
CA PRO A 108 -19.32 15.49 -14.74
C PRO A 108 -20.41 14.42 -14.57
N PRO A 109 -20.34 13.31 -15.35
CA PRO A 109 -21.24 12.17 -15.18
C PRO A 109 -21.21 11.64 -13.74
N THR A 110 -22.39 11.30 -13.23
CA THR A 110 -22.59 10.79 -11.85
C THR A 110 -23.10 9.35 -11.81
N THR A 111 -23.34 8.73 -12.96
CA THR A 111 -23.84 7.35 -13.13
C THR A 111 -23.23 6.70 -14.35
#